data_AF-A0A158M3M0-F1
#
_entry.id   AF-A0A158M3M0-F1
#
_cell.length_a   1.000
_cell.length_b   1.000
_cell.length_c   1.000
_cell.angle_alpha   90.00
_cell.angle_beta   90.00
_cell.angle_gamma   90.00
#
_symmetry.space_group_name_H-M   'P 1'
#
loop_
_entity.id
_entity.type
_entity.pdbx_description
1 polymer ?
#
loop_
_entity_poly.entity_id
_entity_poly.type
_entity_poly.pdbx_seq_one_letter_code
_entity_poly.pdbx_strand_id
1 'polypeptide(L)' 'MQESETAAAGPRTLRRGLTVLAALRDQGNNGLSVTDIARQTGIQRPTIYRLLAALLEAGLVSTVQGSKKYRAELGA' A
#
# COMPACT_ATOMS: atom_id res chain seq x y z
N MET A 1 15.80 -33.28 16.15
CA MET A 1 16.08 -32.40 15.00
C MET A 1 15.05 -31.28 15.07
N GLN A 2 15.46 -30.06 15.40
CA GLN A 2 14.56 -28.91 15.51
C GLN A 2 14.43 -28.29 14.11
N GLU A 3 13.25 -28.40 13.51
CA GLU A 3 12.86 -27.65 12.32
C GLU A 3 12.65 -26.18 12.70
N SER A 4 13.74 -25.42 12.68
CA SER A 4 13.74 -23.97 12.83
C SER A 4 14.16 -23.35 11.50
N GLU A 5 13.23 -23.07 10.57
CA GLU A 5 13.34 -21.90 9.67
C GLU A 5 12.07 -21.68 8.80
N THR A 6 11.28 -20.67 9.18
CA THR A 6 10.84 -19.61 8.25
C THR A 6 10.03 -20.03 7.01
N ALA A 7 8.85 -20.62 7.18
CA ALA A 7 7.73 -20.35 6.25
C ALA A 7 7.07 -18.99 6.59
N ALA A 8 7.89 -17.95 6.77
CA ALA A 8 7.42 -16.64 7.18
C ALA A 8 6.70 -15.94 6.02
N ALA A 9 5.37 -16.06 6.06
CA ALA A 9 4.35 -15.20 5.45
C ALA A 9 4.17 -15.26 3.92
N GLY A 10 3.01 -14.83 3.41
CA GLY A 10 2.61 -14.97 2.00
C GLY A 10 3.46 -14.20 0.96
N PRO A 11 2.98 -14.10 -0.30
CA PRO A 11 3.71 -13.44 -1.39
C PRO A 11 4.25 -12.07 -1.01
N ARG A 12 5.53 -11.81 -1.28
CA ARG A 12 6.21 -10.55 -0.93
C ARG A 12 5.52 -9.32 -1.52
N THR A 13 4.92 -9.46 -2.70
CA THR A 13 4.13 -8.42 -3.36
C THR A 13 2.86 -8.08 -2.59
N LEU A 14 2.14 -9.09 -2.08
CA LEU A 14 0.94 -8.88 -1.27
C LEU A 14 1.28 -8.15 0.03
N ARG A 15 2.34 -8.57 0.72
CA ARG A 15 2.78 -7.89 1.94
C ARG A 15 3.10 -6.42 1.69
N ARG A 16 3.81 -6.12 0.60
CA ARG A 16 4.09 -4.74 0.19
C ARG A 16 2.82 -3.94 -0.12
N GLY A 17 1.85 -4.55 -0.80
CA GLY A 17 0.54 -3.94 -1.04
C GLY A 17 -0.20 -3.60 0.26
N LEU A 18 -0.20 -4.54 1.21
CA LEU A 18 -0.79 -4.33 2.54
C LEU A 18 -0.06 -3.25 3.35
N THR A 19 1.26 -3.16 3.25
CA THR A 19 2.04 -2.08 3.87
C THR A 19 1.68 -0.72 3.28
N VAL A 20 1.52 -0.61 1.95
CA VAL A 20 1.05 0.63 1.31
C VAL A 20 -0.36 0.98 1.77
N LEU A 21 -1.27 0.01 1.82
CA LEU A 21 -2.65 0.22 2.27
C LEU A 21 -2.71 0.68 3.74
N ALA A 22 -1.89 0.10 4.62
CA ALA A 22 -1.78 0.52 6.01
C ALA A 22 -1.29 1.97 6.13
N ALA A 23 -0.24 2.34 5.41
CA ALA A 23 0.27 3.71 5.39
C ALA A 23 -0.78 4.73 4.90
N LEU A 24 -1.61 4.35 3.93
CA LEU A 24 -2.72 5.17 3.45
C LEU A 24 -3.83 5.31 4.48
N ARG A 25 -4.17 4.22 5.18
CA ARG A 25 -5.21 4.22 6.23
C ARG A 25 -4.84 5.13 7.39
N ASP A 26 -3.58 5.13 7.81
CA ASP A 26 -3.09 5.95 8.93
C ASP A 26 -3.22 7.46 8.67
N GLN A 27 -3.46 7.87 7.42
CA GLN A 27 -3.65 9.27 7.01
C GLN A 27 -5.10 9.65 6.74
N GLY A 28 -6.02 8.67 6.80
CA GLY A 28 -7.46 8.87 6.59
C GLY A 28 -7.78 9.64 5.31
N ASN A 29 -8.64 10.66 5.43
CA ASN A 29 -9.12 11.46 4.29
C ASN A 29 -8.06 12.36 3.63
N ASN A 30 -6.94 12.65 4.30
CA ASN A 30 -5.90 13.50 3.72
C ASN A 30 -5.10 12.80 2.62
N GLY A 31 -5.01 11.47 2.70
CA GLY A 31 -4.24 10.64 1.77
C GLY A 31 -2.74 10.95 1.74
N LEU A 32 -2.01 10.20 0.90
CA LEU A 32 -0.58 10.36 0.67
C LEU A 32 -0.24 10.47 -0.80
N SER A 33 0.78 11.26 -1.12
CA SER A 33 1.39 11.22 -2.45
C SER A 33 2.26 9.97 -2.61
N VAL A 34 2.53 9.55 -3.85
CA VAL A 34 3.47 8.44 -4.13
C VAL A 34 4.84 8.68 -3.49
N THR A 35 5.30 9.94 -3.43
CA THR A 35 6.56 10.31 -2.79
C THR A 35 6.53 10.04 -1.29
N ASP A 36 5.43 10.38 -0.63
CA ASP A 36 5.26 10.16 0.81
C ASP A 36 5.13 8.66 1.11
N ILE A 37 4.38 7.93 0.28
CA ILE A 37 4.27 6.46 0.38
C ILE A 37 5.66 5.83 0.24
N ALA A 38 6.47 6.25 -0.74
CA ALA A 38 7.82 5.75 -0.92
C ALA A 38 8.71 6.01 0.29
N ARG A 39 8.61 7.22 0.85
CA ARG A 39 9.37 7.60 2.05
C ARG A 39 8.95 6.80 3.28
N GLN A 40 7.65 6.59 3.50
CA GLN A 40 7.14 5.88 4.68
C GLN A 40 7.35 4.37 4.59
N THR A 41 7.18 3.78 3.41
CA THR A 41 7.22 2.32 3.22
C THR A 41 8.61 1.81 2.82
N GLY A 42 9.51 2.69 2.39
CA GLY A 42 10.80 2.31 1.79
C GLY A 42 10.69 1.60 0.44
N ILE A 43 9.50 1.61 -0.19
CA ILE A 43 9.24 0.94 -1.45
C ILE A 43 9.56 1.89 -2.62
N GLN A 44 10.19 1.34 -3.65
CA GLN A 44 10.53 2.08 -4.87
C GLN A 44 9.27 2.53 -5.63
N ARG A 45 9.29 3.76 -6.15
CA ARG A 45 8.14 4.38 -6.85
C ARG A 45 7.52 3.50 -7.95
N PRO A 46 8.29 2.84 -8.84
CA PRO A 46 7.69 1.97 -9.86
C PRO A 46 6.89 0.79 -9.27
N THR A 47 7.35 0.26 -8.13
CA THR A 47 6.63 -0.81 -7.42
C THR A 47 5.36 -0.26 -6.77
N ILE A 48 5.40 0.96 -6.21
CA ILE A 48 4.21 1.60 -5.65
C ILE A 48 3.15 1.84 -6.72
N TYR A 49 3.52 2.33 -7.91
CA TYR A 49 2.55 2.51 -8.99
C TYR A 49 1.85 1.19 -9.37
N ARG A 50 2.60 0.09 -9.46
CA ARG A 50 2.03 -1.24 -9.73
C ARG A 50 1.08 -1.71 -8.64
N LEU A 51 1.46 -1.50 -7.37
CA LEU A 51 0.62 -1.87 -6.23
C LEU A 51 -0.63 -1.01 -6.16
N LEU A 52 -0.49 0.31 -6.35
CA LEU A 52 -1.62 1.25 -6.37
C LEU A 52 -2.59 0.93 -7.50
N ALA A 53 -2.11 0.58 -8.70
CA ALA A 53 -2.97 0.17 -9.80
C ALA A 53 -3.86 -1.02 -9.40
N ALA A 54 -3.27 -2.08 -8.84
CA ALA A 54 -4.02 -3.24 -8.36
C ALA A 54 -4.99 -2.88 -7.21
N LEU A 55 -4.59 -2.00 -6.29
CA LEU A 55 -5.44 -1.57 -5.18
C LEU A 55 -6.61 -0.67 -5.63
N LEU A 56 -6.40 0.17 -6.65
CA LEU A 56 -7.43 0.99 -7.30
C LEU A 56 -8.43 0.11 -8.03
N GLU A 57 -7.95 -0.87 -8.81
CA GLU A 57 -8.80 -1.84 -9.51
C GLU A 57 -9.65 -2.66 -8.54
N ALA A 58 -9.09 -3.00 -7.37
CA ALA A 58 -9.81 -3.70 -6.31
C ALA A 58 -10.75 -2.80 -5.48
N GLY A 59 -10.78 -1.49 -5.72
CA GLY A 59 -11.59 -0.54 -4.95
C GLY A 59 -11.14 -0.32 -3.51
N LEU A 60 -9.92 -0.74 -3.15
CA LEU A 60 -9.36 -0.60 -1.80
C LEU A 60 -8.67 0.76 -1.58
N VAL A 61 -8.39 1.48 -2.66
CA VAL A 61 -7.75 2.80 -2.66
C VAL A 61 -8.50 3.69 -3.64
N SER A 62 -8.57 4.98 -3.35
CA SER A 62 -9.07 5.99 -4.28
C SER A 62 -8.13 7.19 -4.35
N THR A 63 -8.29 8.00 -5.39
CA THR A 63 -7.58 9.27 -5.53
C THR A 63 -8.35 10.38 -4.81
N VAL A 64 -7.61 11.28 -4.16
CA VAL A 64 -8.19 12.45 -3.52
C VAL A 64 -8.40 13.53 -4.58
N GLN A 65 -9.65 13.93 -4.80
CA GLN A 65 -10.04 14.90 -5.84
C GLN A 65 -9.22 16.19 -5.74
N GLY A 66 -8.75 16.68 -6.89
CA GLY A 66 -7.92 17.90 -6.96
C GLY A 66 -6.47 17.72 -6.52
N SER A 67 -6.01 16.50 -6.24
CA SER A 67 -4.63 16.26 -5.80
C SER A 67 -4.01 14.98 -6.40
N LYS A 68 -2.68 14.87 -6.33
CA LYS A 68 -1.94 13.63 -6.68
C LYS A 68 -1.79 12.69 -5.47
N LYS A 69 -2.79 12.67 -4.59
CA LYS A 69 -2.80 11.85 -3.38
C LYS A 69 -3.76 10.68 -3.51
N TYR A 70 -3.43 9.61 -2.82
CA TYR A 70 -4.21 8.39 -2.70
C TYR A 70 -4.69 8.27 -1.26
N ARG A 71 -5.87 7.69 -1.04
CA ARG A 71 -6.38 7.37 0.29
C ARG A 71 -6.89 5.93 0.29
N ALA A 72 -6.87 5.28 1.45
CA ALA A 72 -7.52 3.98 1.59
C ALA A 72 -9.04 4.19 1.55
N GLU A 73 -9.73 3.41 0.75
CA GLU A 73 -11.18 3.26 0.85
C GLU A 73 -11.43 2.15 1.86
N LEU A 74 -11.91 2.51 3.05
CA LEU A 74 -12.53 1.52 3.92
C LEU A 74 -13.92 1.30 3.34
N GLY A 75 -14.17 0.08 2.87
CA GLY A 75 -15.50 -0.31 2.39
C GLY A 75 -16.56 0.14 3.40
N ALA A 76 -17.58 0.83 2.89
CA ALA A 76 -18.78 1.17 3.64
C ALA A 76 -19.48 -0.10 4.15
#